data_AF-A0A7J3QYA0-F1
#
_entry.id   AF-A0A7J3QYA0-F1
#
_cell.length_a   1.000
_cell.length_b   1.000
_cell.length_c   1.000
_cell.angle_alpha   90.00
_cell.angle_beta   90.00
_cell.angle_gamma   90.00
#
_symmetry.space_group_name_H-M   'P 1'
#
loop_
_entity.id
_entity.type
_entity.pdbx_description
1 polymer ?
#
loop_
_entity_poly.entity_id
_entity_poly.type
_entity_poly.pdbx_seq_one_letter_code
_entity_poly.pdbx_strand_id
1 'polypeptide(L)'
;MSLTDLMSMSKPDLILREKVLAKTGRGVADCFQCMKCTSGCTALKLLELKPHEIMRLVEWGFLEELVTSDIIWTCATCLKCTERCPQKASPYHAIMALRNIAVEKEVKVPEAYLKAVSQILESGLAETIQKIVTRDAEAFDRESLKLPKIANPKGGFQVAFMKILEER
;
A
#
# COMPACT_ATOMS: atom_id res chain seq x y z
N MET A 1 7.84 25.89 16.71
CA MET A 1 6.46 25.87 17.21
C MET A 1 5.97 24.43 17.14
N SER A 2 5.57 23.83 18.26
CA SER A 2 4.89 22.52 18.21
C SER A 2 3.44 22.76 17.79
N LEU A 3 3.08 22.29 16.60
CA LEU A 3 1.68 22.21 16.18
C LEU A 3 0.98 21.20 17.09
N THR A 4 -0.23 21.49 17.55
CA THR A 4 -1.04 20.58 18.36
C THR A 4 -2.45 20.60 17.79
N ASP A 5 -3.03 19.43 17.55
CA ASP A 5 -4.45 19.36 17.21
C ASP A 5 -5.28 19.61 18.47
N LEU A 6 -6.12 20.64 18.46
CA LEU A 6 -6.95 21.01 19.61
C LEU A 6 -8.15 20.07 19.81
N MET A 7 -8.51 19.27 18.81
CA MET A 7 -9.63 18.33 18.93
C MET A 7 -9.19 17.00 19.56
N SER A 8 -8.08 16.44 19.10
CA SER A 8 -7.52 15.18 19.62
C SER A 8 -6.44 15.36 20.69
N MET A 9 -5.95 16.59 20.91
CA MET A 9 -4.74 16.89 21.70
C MET A 9 -3.49 16.16 21.20
N SER A 10 -3.53 15.64 19.96
CA SER A 10 -2.40 14.94 19.35
C SER A 10 -1.28 15.91 18.98
N LYS A 11 -0.05 15.37 18.96
CA LYS A 11 1.16 16.09 18.57
C LYS A 11 1.76 15.42 17.34
N PRO A 12 2.47 16.18 16.49
CA PRO A 12 3.10 15.63 15.31
C PRO A 12 4.28 14.73 15.69
N ASP A 13 4.34 13.55 15.06
CA ASP A 13 5.49 12.66 15.16
C ASP A 13 6.51 13.05 14.08
N LEU A 14 7.55 13.78 14.51
CA LEU A 14 8.62 14.24 13.63
C LEU A 14 9.52 13.10 13.16
N ILE A 15 9.70 12.06 13.96
CA ILE A 15 10.53 10.90 13.62
C ILE A 15 9.86 10.11 12.51
N LEU A 16 8.57 9.84 12.66
CA LEU A 16 7.79 9.14 11.65
C LEU A 16 7.67 9.96 10.35
N ARG A 17 7.50 11.28 10.48
CA ARG A 17 7.52 12.21 9.35
C ARG A 17 8.83 12.12 8.57
N GLU A 18 9.97 12.15 9.25
CA GLU A 18 11.28 12.03 8.59
C GLU A 18 11.43 10.68 7.89
N LYS A 19 10.96 9.58 8.48
CA LYS A 19 10.92 8.25 7.83
C LYS A 19 10.11 8.27 6.53
N VAL A 20 8.92 8.88 6.54
CA VAL A 20 8.09 9.00 5.33
C VAL A 20 8.77 9.88 4.28
N LEU A 21 9.33 11.02 4.70
CA LEU A 21 10.03 11.95 3.80
C LEU A 21 11.28 11.30 3.16
N ALA A 22 12.01 10.48 3.92
CA ALA A 22 13.14 9.71 3.39
C ALA A 22 12.72 8.74 2.28
N LYS A 23 11.56 8.07 2.43
CA LYS A 23 11.04 7.14 1.42
C LYS A 23 10.34 7.84 0.23
N THR A 24 9.88 9.08 0.39
CA THR A 24 9.12 9.84 -0.63
C THR A 24 9.93 10.89 -1.38
N GLY A 25 11.13 11.21 -0.89
CA GLY A 25 11.97 12.28 -1.42
C GLY A 25 11.47 13.69 -1.04
N ARG A 26 12.09 14.74 -1.60
CA ARG A 26 11.75 16.13 -1.26
C ARG A 26 10.34 16.57 -1.73
N GLY A 27 9.72 15.80 -2.61
CA GLY A 27 8.46 16.20 -3.27
C GLY A 27 7.30 16.46 -2.30
N VAL A 28 7.23 15.80 -1.13
CA VAL A 28 6.12 16.04 -0.19
C VAL A 28 6.16 17.46 0.39
N ALA A 29 7.35 17.97 0.69
CA ALA A 29 7.53 19.33 1.23
C ALA A 29 7.19 20.42 0.20
N ASP A 30 7.27 20.10 -1.09
CA ASP A 30 6.95 21.03 -2.18
C ASP A 30 5.44 21.07 -2.50
N CYS A 31 4.62 20.31 -1.77
CA CYS A 31 3.18 20.22 -2.01
C CYS A 31 2.41 21.48 -1.58
N PHE A 32 2.17 22.38 -2.52
CA PHE A 32 1.34 23.59 -2.34
C PHE A 32 -0.19 23.38 -2.33
N GLN A 33 -0.70 22.17 -2.09
CA GLN A 33 -2.12 21.88 -1.90
C GLN A 33 -3.09 22.26 -3.07
N CYS A 34 -2.66 22.17 -4.33
CA CYS A 34 -3.52 22.47 -5.50
C CYS A 34 -4.71 21.50 -5.74
N MET A 35 -4.83 20.41 -4.97
CA MET A 35 -5.91 19.41 -5.04
C MET A 35 -6.08 18.65 -6.38
N LYS A 36 -5.18 18.82 -7.36
CA LYS A 36 -5.26 18.13 -8.66
C LYS A 36 -5.22 16.60 -8.54
N CYS A 37 -4.49 16.08 -7.55
CA CYS A 37 -4.44 14.65 -7.24
C CYS A 37 -5.82 14.12 -6.78
N THR A 38 -6.55 14.89 -5.98
CA THR A 38 -7.88 14.55 -5.47
C THR A 38 -8.93 14.61 -6.56
N SER A 39 -8.95 15.69 -7.36
CA SER A 39 -9.85 15.82 -8.51
C SER A 39 -9.70 14.66 -9.52
N GLY A 40 -8.47 14.17 -9.71
CA GLY A 40 -8.18 13.04 -10.59
C GLY A 40 -8.33 11.65 -9.96
N CYS A 41 -8.60 11.56 -8.65
CA CYS A 41 -8.64 10.31 -7.91
C CYS A 41 -9.93 9.54 -8.23
N THR A 42 -9.80 8.28 -8.69
CA THR A 42 -10.96 7.41 -8.91
C THR A 42 -11.55 6.93 -7.59
N ALA A 43 -10.73 6.74 -6.56
CA ALA A 43 -11.17 6.30 -5.24
C ALA A 43 -11.90 7.39 -4.46
N LEU A 44 -11.76 8.68 -4.80
CA LEU A 44 -12.52 9.76 -4.16
C LEU A 44 -14.02 9.53 -4.26
N LYS A 45 -14.52 9.15 -5.44
CA LYS A 45 -15.97 9.05 -5.70
C LYS A 45 -16.66 7.92 -4.93
N LEU A 46 -15.93 6.87 -4.59
CA LEU A 46 -16.49 5.64 -4.02
C LEU A 46 -16.08 5.42 -2.57
N LEU A 47 -14.88 5.88 -2.20
CA LEU A 47 -14.21 5.55 -0.94
C LEU A 47 -13.63 6.80 -0.24
N GLU A 48 -14.00 8.00 -0.73
CA GLU A 48 -13.65 9.30 -0.14
C GLU A 48 -12.13 9.54 0.04
N LEU A 49 -11.28 8.82 -0.71
CA LEU A 49 -9.85 9.06 -0.70
C LEU A 49 -9.53 10.45 -1.24
N LYS A 50 -9.00 11.30 -0.38
CA LYS A 50 -8.54 12.66 -0.68
C LYS A 50 -7.01 12.77 -0.55
N PRO A 51 -6.23 12.44 -1.60
CA PRO A 51 -4.77 12.36 -1.49
C PRO A 51 -4.09 13.67 -1.06
N HIS A 52 -4.68 14.84 -1.34
CA HIS A 52 -4.14 16.13 -0.88
C HIS A 52 -4.13 16.28 0.65
N GLU A 53 -5.15 15.79 1.34
CA GLU A 53 -5.24 15.82 2.82
C GLU A 53 -4.17 14.91 3.42
N ILE A 54 -3.95 13.73 2.82
CA ILE A 54 -2.85 12.83 3.20
C ILE A 54 -1.51 13.55 3.09
N MET A 55 -1.25 14.24 1.96
CA MET A 55 -0.01 14.99 1.80
C MET A 55 0.16 16.06 2.87
N ARG A 56 -0.91 16.74 3.26
CA ARG A 56 -0.88 17.78 4.30
C ARG A 56 -0.59 17.21 5.69
N LEU A 57 -1.24 16.10 6.05
CA LEU A 57 -1.01 15.41 7.31
C LEU A 57 0.41 14.84 7.40
N VAL A 58 0.96 14.34 6.29
CA VAL A 58 2.37 13.93 6.20
C VAL A 58 3.32 15.11 6.38
N GLU A 59 3.04 16.24 5.73
CA GLU A 59 3.82 17.47 5.88
C GLU A 59 3.83 17.96 7.33
N TRP A 60 2.69 17.88 8.02
CA TRP A 60 2.55 18.28 9.43
C TRP A 60 3.07 17.25 10.44
N GLY A 61 3.14 15.97 10.07
CA GLY A 61 3.58 14.88 10.95
C GLY A 61 2.47 14.23 11.76
N PHE A 62 1.19 14.48 11.45
CA PHE A 62 0.05 13.79 12.06
C PHE A 62 -0.21 12.46 11.33
N LEU A 63 0.65 11.47 11.60
CA LEU A 63 0.70 10.24 10.82
C LEU A 63 0.01 9.05 11.49
N GLU A 64 -0.14 9.03 12.81
CA GLU A 64 -0.76 7.90 13.53
C GLU A 64 -2.18 7.63 13.05
N GLU A 65 -2.98 8.67 12.86
CA GLU A 65 -4.35 8.57 12.35
C GLU A 65 -4.38 8.02 10.91
N LEU A 66 -3.39 8.37 10.09
CA LEU A 66 -3.30 7.87 8.71
C LEU A 66 -2.88 6.40 8.67
N VAL A 67 -1.90 6.02 9.49
CA VAL A 67 -1.37 4.65 9.56
C VAL A 67 -2.42 3.66 10.07
N THR A 68 -3.28 4.11 10.99
CA THR A 68 -4.37 3.30 11.57
C THR A 68 -5.65 3.29 10.73
N SER A 69 -5.79 4.22 9.78
CA SER A 69 -6.99 4.35 8.96
C SER A 69 -6.98 3.41 7.75
N ASP A 70 -8.14 2.84 7.43
CA ASP A 70 -8.33 2.02 6.23
C ASP A 70 -8.18 2.86 4.94
N ILE A 71 -8.21 4.20 5.03
CA ILE A 71 -8.18 5.12 3.87
C ILE A 71 -6.94 4.93 3.00
N ILE A 72 -5.77 4.65 3.60
CA ILE A 72 -4.52 4.45 2.83
C ILE A 72 -4.60 3.20 1.93
N TRP A 73 -5.42 2.21 2.29
CA TRP A 73 -5.60 0.96 1.55
C TRP A 73 -6.58 1.10 0.37
N THR A 74 -7.40 2.15 0.34
CA THR A 74 -8.36 2.43 -0.75
C THR A 74 -7.68 2.91 -2.05
N CYS A 75 -6.42 3.33 -1.98
CA CYS A 75 -5.67 3.75 -3.16
C CYS A 75 -5.47 2.57 -4.13
N ALA A 76 -6.05 2.70 -5.33
CA ALA A 76 -5.94 1.72 -6.41
C ALA A 76 -4.58 1.72 -7.13
N THR A 77 -3.59 2.49 -6.64
CA THR A 77 -2.23 2.55 -7.21
C THR A 77 -2.17 2.88 -8.71
N CYS A 78 -3.15 3.63 -9.24
CA CYS A 78 -3.26 3.93 -10.67
C CYS A 78 -2.27 4.99 -11.21
N LEU A 79 -1.41 5.54 -10.34
CA LEU A 79 -0.34 6.51 -10.66
C LEU A 79 -0.77 7.83 -11.34
N LYS A 80 -2.06 8.09 -11.55
CA LYS A 80 -2.55 9.37 -12.14
C LYS A 80 -2.06 10.61 -11.38
N CYS A 81 -1.92 10.51 -10.07
CA CYS A 81 -1.43 11.61 -9.25
C CYS A 81 0.07 11.89 -9.45
N THR A 82 0.87 10.88 -9.82
CA THR A 82 2.28 11.04 -10.20
C THR A 82 2.39 11.83 -11.50
N GLU A 83 1.66 11.42 -12.54
CA GLU A 83 1.71 12.03 -13.87
C GLU A 83 1.20 13.47 -13.90
N ARG A 84 0.21 13.79 -13.07
CA ARG A 84 -0.48 15.08 -13.12
C ARG A 84 0.09 16.12 -12.18
N CYS A 85 0.94 15.74 -11.21
CA CYS A 85 1.40 16.67 -10.18
C CYS A 85 2.39 17.69 -10.74
N PRO A 86 2.10 19.01 -10.68
CA PRO A 86 3.01 20.03 -11.18
C PRO A 86 4.30 20.14 -10.36
N GLN A 87 4.26 19.78 -9.08
CA GLN A 87 5.40 19.83 -8.16
C GLN A 87 6.16 18.49 -8.07
N LYS A 88 5.76 17.47 -8.86
CA LYS A 88 6.27 16.09 -8.74
C LYS A 88 6.12 15.51 -7.31
N ALA A 89 5.25 16.11 -6.50
CA ALA A 89 4.86 15.74 -5.16
C ALA A 89 3.79 14.64 -5.20
N SER A 90 4.14 13.43 -5.62
CA SER A 90 3.12 12.38 -5.82
C SER A 90 2.62 11.81 -4.49
N PRO A 91 1.30 11.87 -4.20
CA PRO A 91 0.70 11.19 -3.06
C PRO A 91 0.84 9.67 -3.09
N TYR A 92 1.07 9.07 -4.26
CA TYR A 92 1.29 7.63 -4.37
C TYR A 92 2.46 7.17 -3.50
N HIS A 93 3.60 7.86 -3.59
CA HIS A 93 4.78 7.50 -2.80
C HIS A 93 4.51 7.64 -1.31
N ALA A 94 3.82 8.70 -0.88
CA ALA A 94 3.45 8.90 0.51
C ALA A 94 2.53 7.79 1.02
N ILE A 95 1.50 7.42 0.26
CA ILE A 95 0.58 6.33 0.62
C ILE A 95 1.34 4.99 0.71
N MET A 96 2.26 4.70 -0.21
CA MET A 96 3.06 3.47 -0.14
C MET A 96 3.98 3.44 1.09
N ALA A 97 4.61 4.56 1.43
CA ALA A 97 5.42 4.67 2.63
C ALA A 97 4.57 4.47 3.91
N LEU A 98 3.37 5.04 3.95
CA LEU A 98 2.44 4.87 5.07
C LEU A 98 1.96 3.42 5.21
N ARG A 99 1.67 2.73 4.10
CA ARG A 99 1.30 1.29 4.12
C ARG A 99 2.43 0.43 4.68
N ASN A 100 3.68 0.69 4.27
CA ASN A 100 4.83 -0.04 4.79
C ASN A 100 4.97 0.17 6.31
N ILE A 101 4.83 1.42 6.77
CA ILE A 101 4.85 1.74 8.20
C ILE A 101 3.70 1.06 8.94
N ALA A 102 2.50 0.97 8.34
CA ALA A 102 1.37 0.25 8.95
C ALA A 102 1.69 -1.23 9.15
N VAL A 103 2.32 -1.87 8.16
CA VAL A 103 2.79 -3.25 8.27
C VAL A 103 3.90 -3.39 9.32
N GLU A 104 4.90 -2.51 9.33
CA GLU A 104 6.00 -2.50 10.32
C GLU A 104 5.50 -2.35 11.76
N LYS A 105 4.43 -1.57 11.96
CA LYS A 105 3.80 -1.37 13.27
C LYS A 105 2.75 -2.42 13.62
N GLU A 106 2.55 -3.43 12.77
CA GLU A 106 1.51 -4.45 12.91
C GLU A 106 0.10 -3.86 13.07
N VAL A 107 -0.13 -2.69 12.47
CA VAL A 107 -1.41 -1.99 12.48
C VAL A 107 -2.29 -2.58 11.39
N LYS A 108 -3.59 -2.72 11.68
CA LYS A 108 -4.66 -3.27 10.83
C LYS A 108 -4.34 -3.27 9.32
N VAL A 109 -3.81 -4.39 8.83
CA VAL A 109 -3.57 -4.67 7.41
C VAL A 109 -4.76 -5.47 6.86
N PRO A 110 -5.30 -5.16 5.68
CA PRO A 110 -6.37 -5.95 5.10
C PRO A 110 -5.95 -7.42 4.91
N GLU A 111 -6.80 -8.35 5.36
CA GLU A 111 -6.52 -9.80 5.41
C GLU A 111 -6.09 -10.38 4.06
N ALA A 112 -6.63 -9.85 2.96
CA ALA A 112 -6.28 -10.26 1.60
C ALA A 112 -4.77 -10.13 1.30
N TYR A 113 -4.10 -9.09 1.83
CA TYR A 113 -2.66 -8.93 1.66
C TYR A 113 -1.87 -9.97 2.47
N LEU A 114 -2.28 -10.23 3.71
CA LEU A 114 -1.64 -11.24 4.56
C LEU A 114 -1.77 -12.63 3.92
N LYS A 115 -2.96 -12.97 3.42
CA LYS A 115 -3.21 -14.23 2.72
C LYS A 115 -2.34 -14.37 1.48
N ALA A 116 -2.21 -13.32 0.67
CA ALA A 116 -1.34 -13.34 -0.51
C ALA A 116 0.14 -13.55 -0.13
N VAL A 117 0.62 -12.91 0.93
CA VAL A 117 2.00 -13.10 1.41
C VAL A 117 2.22 -14.53 1.91
N SER A 118 1.28 -15.09 2.69
CA SER A 118 1.34 -16.49 3.14
C SER A 118 1.36 -17.48 1.97
N GLN A 119 0.53 -17.26 0.95
CA GLN A 119 0.50 -18.10 -0.25
C GLN A 119 1.83 -18.05 -1.02
N ILE A 120 2.45 -16.86 -1.13
CA ILE A 120 3.76 -16.69 -1.77
C ILE A 120 4.84 -17.41 -0.94
N LEU A 121 4.81 -17.31 0.39
CA LEU A 121 5.76 -17.99 1.28
C LEU A 121 5.70 -19.52 1.17
N GLU A 122 4.49 -20.08 1.04
CA GLU A 122 4.27 -21.52 0.97
C GLU A 122 4.51 -22.10 -0.43
N SER A 123 3.94 -21.45 -1.45
CA SER A 123 3.88 -22.00 -2.81
C SER A 123 4.85 -21.31 -3.79
N GLY A 124 5.40 -20.15 -3.44
CA GLY A 124 6.13 -19.28 -4.36
C GLY A 124 5.27 -18.60 -5.42
N LEU A 125 3.95 -18.80 -5.38
CA LEU A 125 3.00 -18.27 -6.35
C LEU A 125 2.11 -17.23 -5.69
N ALA A 126 1.81 -16.15 -6.42
CA ALA A 126 0.86 -15.14 -5.97
C ALA A 126 -0.59 -15.67 -5.97
N GLU A 127 -0.88 -16.64 -6.86
CA GLU A 127 -2.17 -17.34 -6.92
C GLU A 127 -1.90 -18.83 -6.94
N THR A 128 -2.57 -19.57 -6.07
CA THR A 128 -2.44 -21.03 -6.01
C THR A 128 -3.17 -21.68 -7.17
N ILE A 129 -2.83 -22.94 -7.47
CA ILE A 129 -3.49 -23.71 -8.53
C ILE A 129 -4.98 -23.82 -8.20
N GLN A 130 -5.80 -23.13 -8.98
CA GLN A 130 -7.25 -23.11 -8.82
C GLN A 130 -7.89 -24.28 -9.58
N LYS A 131 -8.98 -24.79 -9.01
CA LYS A 131 -9.93 -25.65 -9.70
C LYS A 131 -11.06 -24.77 -10.21
N ILE A 132 -11.30 -24.75 -11.52
CA ILE A 132 -12.33 -23.89 -12.12
C ILE A 132 -13.51 -24.76 -12.48
N VAL A 133 -14.69 -24.38 -11.99
CA VAL A 133 -15.96 -25.01 -12.40
C VAL A 133 -16.54 -24.19 -13.55
N THR A 134 -16.83 -24.86 -14.66
CA THR A 134 -17.44 -24.24 -15.85
C THR A 134 -18.94 -24.04 -15.67
N ARG A 135 -19.57 -23.34 -16.63
CA ARG A 135 -21.02 -23.13 -16.66
C ARG A 135 -21.79 -24.45 -16.72
N ASP A 136 -21.19 -25.49 -17.27
CA ASP A 136 -21.75 -26.84 -17.41
C ASP A 136 -21.52 -27.71 -16.16
N ALA A 137 -21.09 -27.09 -15.04
CA ALA A 137 -20.76 -27.74 -13.77
C ALA A 137 -19.59 -28.76 -13.83
N GLU A 138 -18.81 -28.74 -14.90
CA GLU A 138 -17.60 -29.55 -15.02
C GLU A 138 -16.40 -28.83 -14.37
N ALA A 139 -15.70 -29.53 -13.47
CA ALA A 139 -14.49 -29.02 -12.83
C ALA A 139 -13.27 -29.33 -13.70
N PHE A 140 -12.57 -28.28 -14.15
CA PHE A 140 -11.32 -28.39 -14.88
C PHE A 140 -10.15 -28.05 -13.97
N ASP A 141 -9.24 -29.00 -13.87
CA ASP A 141 -7.93 -28.82 -13.25
C ASP A 141 -6.85 -28.72 -14.33
N ARG A 142 -5.69 -28.18 -13.94
CA ARG A 142 -4.53 -28.05 -14.82
C ARG A 142 -4.12 -29.38 -15.47
N GLU A 143 -4.30 -30.50 -14.77
CA GLU A 143 -4.06 -31.86 -15.28
C GLU A 143 -5.09 -32.30 -16.33
N SER A 144 -6.37 -31.97 -16.13
CA SER A 144 -7.43 -32.27 -17.10
C SER A 144 -7.21 -31.57 -18.44
N LEU A 145 -6.60 -30.38 -18.40
CA LEU A 145 -6.22 -29.60 -19.58
C LEU A 145 -4.84 -29.98 -20.15
N LYS A 146 -4.18 -31.01 -19.61
CA LYS A 146 -2.84 -31.47 -20.02
C LYS A 146 -1.78 -30.36 -19.99
N LEU A 147 -1.92 -29.39 -19.09
CA LEU A 147 -0.99 -28.27 -18.98
C LEU A 147 0.28 -28.67 -18.19
N PRO A 148 1.44 -28.05 -18.44
CA PRO A 148 2.69 -28.37 -17.75
C PRO A 148 2.61 -28.16 -16.24
N LYS A 149 3.22 -29.03 -15.43
CA LYS A 149 3.25 -28.83 -13.96
C LYS A 149 4.04 -27.57 -13.59
N ILE A 150 3.52 -26.82 -12.63
CA ILE A 150 4.19 -25.64 -12.08
C ILE A 150 5.13 -26.14 -10.98
N ALA A 151 6.38 -25.70 -11.01
CA ALA A 151 7.36 -26.03 -9.98
C ALA A 151 7.26 -25.04 -8.83
N ASN A 152 7.16 -25.55 -7.61
CA ASN A 152 7.28 -24.76 -6.41
C ASN A 152 8.77 -24.42 -6.16
N PRO A 153 9.07 -23.31 -5.47
CA PRO A 153 10.43 -22.92 -5.18
C PRO A 153 11.17 -23.99 -4.36
N LYS A 154 12.47 -24.15 -4.63
CA LYS A 154 13.35 -25.12 -3.97
C LYS A 154 13.72 -24.66 -2.55
N GLY A 155 14.30 -25.58 -1.76
CA GLY A 155 14.77 -25.30 -0.40
C GLY A 155 15.68 -24.07 -0.34
N GLY A 156 15.33 -23.11 0.53
CA GLY A 156 16.04 -21.84 0.71
C GLY A 156 15.26 -20.60 0.26
N PHE A 157 14.18 -20.75 -0.54
CA PHE A 157 13.36 -19.61 -0.96
C PHE A 157 12.74 -18.86 0.23
N GLN A 158 12.18 -19.58 1.20
CA GLN A 158 11.55 -18.97 2.38
C GLN A 158 12.57 -18.13 3.17
N VAL A 159 13.78 -18.64 3.37
CA VAL A 159 14.85 -17.93 4.07
C VAL A 159 15.26 -16.67 3.30
N ALA A 160 15.44 -16.78 1.99
CA ALA A 160 15.78 -15.64 1.14
C ALA A 160 14.66 -14.58 1.10
N PHE A 161 13.40 -15.02 1.04
CA PHE A 161 12.24 -14.14 0.99
C PHE A 161 12.05 -13.38 2.30
N MET A 162 12.15 -14.06 3.45
CA MET A 162 12.09 -13.41 4.77
C MET A 162 13.22 -12.39 4.94
N LYS A 163 14.44 -12.73 4.52
CA LYS A 163 15.57 -11.79 4.53
C LYS A 163 15.29 -10.52 3.72
N ILE A 164 14.67 -10.64 2.55
CA ILE A 164 14.29 -9.48 1.72
C ILE A 164 13.21 -8.62 2.39
N LEU A 165 12.26 -9.24 3.10
CA LEU A 165 11.22 -8.52 3.83
C LEU A 165 11.80 -7.73 5.02
N GLU A 166 12.84 -8.25 5.67
CA GLU A 166 13.51 -7.60 6.82
C GLU A 166 14.49 -6.50 6.40
N GLU A 167 15.04 -6.54 5.18
CA GLU A 167 16.06 -5.60 4.69
C GLU A 167 15.51 -4.24 4.17
N ARG A 168 14.20 -3.96 4.22
CA ARG A 168 13.56 -2.77 3.62
C ARG A 168 12.67 -1.95 4.56
#